data_AF-A0A3S1H3A9-F1
#
_entry.id   AF-A0A3S1H3A9-F1
#
_cell.length_a   1.000
_cell.length_b   1.000
_cell.length_c   1.000
_cell.angle_alpha   90.00
_cell.angle_beta   90.00
_cell.angle_gamma   90.00
#
_symmetry.space_group_name_H-M   'P 1'
#
loop_
_entity.id
_entity.type
_entity.pdbx_description
1 polymer ?
#
loop_
_entity_poly.entity_id
_entity_poly.type
_entity_poly.pdbx_seq_one_letter_code
_entity_poly.pdbx_strand_id
1 'polypeptide(L)'
;MTTAAFVLLAASTLAVQTAWAYRHVDYENDWDAPVNFECPEGQLLSTIYSYFSAYRADRRWYFTCRGAENYGNTYSSCEWSGWTNDFDAGAFYLCPPNTAIAGLASEHNNYFEDRRMKFKCCGHPNFKVGACQVTGNINSLTYDADYSTPSGKAIAGWVSEHFNAKNDRYFNMIVCPYTT
;
A
#
# COMPACT_ATOMS: atom_id res chain seq x y z
N MET A 1 28.46 22.16 -65.66
CA MET A 1 28.76 22.43 -64.24
C MET A 1 27.67 21.76 -63.42
N THR A 2 27.89 20.53 -62.98
CA THR A 2 26.93 19.75 -62.18
C THR A 2 27.54 19.56 -60.79
N THR A 3 26.92 20.18 -59.79
CA THR A 3 27.30 20.08 -58.38
C THR A 3 26.92 18.71 -57.83
N ALA A 4 27.90 17.92 -57.38
CA ALA A 4 27.66 16.71 -56.62
C ALA A 4 27.33 17.08 -55.17
N ALA A 5 26.18 16.61 -54.67
CA ALA A 5 25.77 16.78 -53.27
C ALA A 5 26.46 15.70 -52.40
N PHE A 6 27.16 16.14 -51.36
CA PHE A 6 27.69 15.27 -50.31
C PHE A 6 26.54 14.84 -49.38
N VAL A 7 26.30 13.54 -49.27
CA VAL A 7 25.41 12.97 -48.25
C VAL A 7 26.23 12.75 -46.99
N LEU A 8 25.98 13.56 -45.95
CA LEU A 8 26.48 13.31 -44.60
C LEU A 8 25.66 12.19 -43.96
N LEU A 9 26.27 11.02 -43.77
CA LEU A 9 25.73 9.97 -42.89
C LEU A 9 25.99 10.38 -41.43
N ALA A 10 24.94 10.86 -40.76
CA ALA A 10 24.97 11.02 -39.31
C ALA A 10 24.89 9.63 -38.66
N ALA A 11 25.97 9.18 -38.03
CA ALA A 11 25.97 8.00 -37.19
C ALA A 11 25.14 8.30 -35.93
N SER A 12 23.93 7.76 -35.84
CA SER A 12 23.07 7.89 -34.67
C SER A 12 23.68 7.12 -33.51
N THR A 13 24.08 7.82 -32.46
CA THR A 13 24.42 7.20 -31.18
C THR A 13 23.14 6.60 -30.59
N LEU A 14 23.13 5.28 -30.42
CA LEU A 14 22.12 4.61 -29.60
C LEU A 14 22.38 5.04 -28.16
N ALA A 15 21.55 5.96 -27.65
CA ALA A 15 21.51 6.25 -26.23
C ALA A 15 21.12 4.96 -25.50
N VAL A 16 22.05 4.40 -24.74
CA VAL A 16 21.75 3.36 -23.77
C VAL A 16 20.84 4.02 -22.73
N GLN A 17 19.54 3.79 -22.86
CA GLN A 17 18.58 4.15 -21.84
C GLN A 17 18.93 3.30 -20.61
N THR A 18 19.72 3.87 -19.70
CA THR A 18 19.93 3.30 -18.37
C THR A 18 18.56 3.13 -17.74
N ALA A 19 18.22 1.91 -17.36
CA ALA A 19 16.95 1.51 -16.80
C ALA A 19 16.72 2.21 -15.44
N TRP A 20 16.25 3.45 -15.51
CA TRP A 20 15.40 4.06 -14.51
C TRP A 20 14.08 4.27 -15.23
N ALA A 21 13.35 3.18 -15.44
CA ALA A 21 11.94 3.30 -15.75
C ALA A 21 11.36 4.14 -14.61
N TYR A 22 11.05 5.39 -14.92
CA TYR A 22 10.27 6.30 -14.09
C TYR A 22 8.97 5.56 -13.81
N ARG A 23 8.94 4.81 -12.70
CA ARG A 23 7.74 4.12 -12.25
C ARG A 23 6.81 5.27 -11.87
N HIS A 24 5.91 5.63 -12.78
CA HIS A 24 4.78 6.50 -12.50
C HIS A 24 3.92 5.72 -11.50
N VAL A 25 4.30 5.77 -10.23
CA VAL A 25 3.50 5.23 -9.14
C VAL A 25 2.39 6.26 -8.95
N ASP A 26 1.21 5.94 -9.44
CA ASP A 26 0.02 6.73 -9.15
C ASP A 26 -0.34 6.46 -7.70
N TYR A 27 0.02 7.40 -6.82
CA TYR A 27 -0.33 7.32 -5.40
C TYR A 27 -1.81 7.62 -5.19
N GLU A 28 -2.37 7.00 -4.16
CA GLU A 28 -3.80 7.05 -3.85
C GLU A 28 -4.30 8.39 -3.29
N ASN A 29 -3.38 9.24 -2.81
CA ASN A 29 -3.73 10.49 -2.14
C ASN A 29 -2.68 11.56 -2.40
N ASP A 30 -3.05 12.84 -2.45
CA ASP A 30 -2.15 14.00 -2.29
C ASP A 30 -1.73 14.25 -0.84
N TRP A 31 -0.74 15.12 -0.64
CA TRP A 31 -0.31 15.55 0.70
C TRP A 31 -1.49 16.17 1.46
N ASP A 32 -1.60 15.83 2.73
CA ASP A 32 -2.68 16.21 3.65
C ASP A 32 -4.08 15.74 3.20
N ALA A 33 -4.17 15.08 2.05
CA ALA A 33 -5.40 14.55 1.49
C ALA A 33 -5.70 13.17 2.07
N PRO A 34 -7.00 12.82 2.15
CA PRO A 34 -7.41 11.50 2.61
C PRO A 34 -6.99 10.41 1.64
N VAL A 35 -6.79 9.21 2.17
CA VAL A 35 -6.72 7.97 1.39
C VAL A 35 -8.12 7.35 1.40
N ASN A 36 -8.59 6.89 0.25
CA ASN A 36 -9.80 6.07 0.14
C ASN A 36 -9.58 4.99 -0.93
N PHE A 37 -8.91 3.92 -0.52
CA PHE A 37 -8.52 2.84 -1.40
C PHE A 37 -9.36 1.59 -1.16
N GLU A 38 -9.82 0.97 -2.24
CA GLU A 38 -10.42 -0.35 -2.23
C GLU A 38 -9.87 -1.18 -3.39
N CYS A 39 -9.56 -2.43 -3.10
CA CYS A 39 -9.23 -3.40 -4.13
C CYS A 39 -10.44 -3.73 -4.99
N PRO A 40 -10.22 -4.10 -6.27
CA PRO A 40 -11.26 -4.68 -7.10
C PRO A 40 -11.94 -5.89 -6.43
N GLU A 41 -13.17 -6.16 -6.83
CA GLU A 41 -13.93 -7.30 -6.31
C GLU A 41 -13.14 -8.62 -6.43
N GLY A 42 -13.15 -9.42 -5.36
CA GLY A 42 -12.40 -10.67 -5.26
C GLY A 42 -10.88 -10.53 -5.01
N GLN A 43 -10.33 -9.31 -4.90
CA GLN A 43 -8.90 -9.10 -4.65
C GLN A 43 -8.57 -8.48 -3.29
N LEU A 44 -7.62 -9.06 -2.58
CA LEU A 44 -7.16 -8.57 -1.29
C LEU A 44 -5.94 -7.67 -1.46
N LEU A 45 -5.68 -6.81 -0.47
CA LEU A 45 -4.48 -5.99 -0.42
C LEU A 45 -3.24 -6.88 -0.41
N SER A 46 -2.33 -6.67 -1.35
CA SER A 46 -1.12 -7.49 -1.52
C SER A 46 0.17 -6.71 -1.28
N THR A 47 0.24 -5.46 -1.73
CA THR A 47 1.41 -4.60 -1.55
C THR A 47 1.01 -3.29 -0.91
N ILE A 48 1.85 -2.81 -0.02
CA ILE A 48 1.81 -1.47 0.56
C ILE A 48 3.16 -0.82 0.26
N TYR A 49 3.11 0.36 -0.36
CA TYR A 49 4.25 1.25 -0.43
C TYR A 49 3.84 2.63 0.06
N SER A 50 4.70 3.29 0.82
CA SER A 50 4.48 4.67 1.21
C SER A 50 5.79 5.39 1.48
N TYR A 51 5.93 6.61 0.99
CA TYR A 51 7.07 7.46 1.32
C TYR A 51 6.63 8.68 2.13
N PHE A 52 7.55 9.18 2.94
CA PHE A 52 7.32 10.29 3.86
C PHE A 52 7.91 11.60 3.34
N SER A 53 7.27 12.72 3.65
CA SER A 53 7.81 14.07 3.43
C SER A 53 7.96 14.82 4.74
N ALA A 54 9.19 15.11 5.13
CA ALA A 54 9.47 15.91 6.33
C ALA A 54 8.93 17.33 6.25
N TYR A 55 8.80 17.90 5.04
CA TYR A 55 8.23 19.23 4.84
C TYR A 55 6.72 19.24 5.08
N ARG A 56 6.04 18.12 4.80
CA ARG A 56 4.58 17.97 4.96
C ARG A 56 4.20 17.27 6.25
N ALA A 57 5.16 16.62 6.92
CA ALA A 57 4.90 15.69 8.02
C ALA A 57 3.84 14.63 7.67
N ASP A 58 3.88 14.17 6.42
CA ASP A 58 2.81 13.35 5.84
C ASP A 58 3.37 12.26 4.91
N ARG A 59 2.50 11.31 4.55
CA ARG A 59 2.78 10.15 3.72
C ARG A 59 1.87 10.06 2.50
N ARG A 60 2.49 9.73 1.37
CA ARG A 60 1.82 9.32 0.13
C ARG A 60 1.73 7.81 0.09
N TRP A 61 0.57 7.28 -0.30
CA TRP A 61 0.30 5.84 -0.26
C TRP A 61 0.14 5.26 -1.65
N TYR A 62 0.63 4.06 -1.85
CA TYR A 62 0.41 3.24 -3.04
C TYR A 62 0.10 1.82 -2.61
N PHE A 63 -0.93 1.24 -3.21
CA PHE A 63 -1.32 -0.12 -2.92
C PHE A 63 -1.44 -0.95 -4.19
N THR A 64 -1.27 -2.25 -4.04
CA THR A 64 -1.67 -3.21 -5.09
C THR A 64 -2.53 -4.30 -4.49
N CYS A 65 -3.29 -4.95 -5.36
CA CYS A 65 -4.21 -6.02 -4.99
C CYS A 65 -3.83 -7.30 -5.71
N ARG A 66 -4.14 -8.43 -5.08
CA ARG A 66 -4.00 -9.76 -5.64
C ARG A 66 -5.28 -10.54 -5.41
N GLY A 67 -5.74 -11.24 -6.43
CA GLY A 67 -6.79 -12.24 -6.27
C GLY A 67 -6.32 -13.33 -5.30
N ALA A 68 -7.17 -13.72 -4.36
CA ALA A 68 -6.91 -14.95 -3.64
C ALA A 68 -7.26 -16.12 -4.57
N GLU A 69 -6.33 -17.07 -4.72
CA GLU A 69 -6.53 -18.24 -5.58
C GLU A 69 -7.81 -19.00 -5.15
N ASN A 70 -8.57 -19.56 -6.08
CA ASN A 70 -9.83 -20.31 -5.80
C ASN A 70 -10.92 -19.58 -4.99
N TYR A 71 -10.83 -18.26 -4.78
CA TYR A 71 -11.81 -17.47 -4.02
C TYR A 71 -13.18 -17.35 -4.69
N GLY A 72 -13.28 -17.67 -5.98
CA GLY A 72 -14.38 -17.21 -6.82
C GLY A 72 -14.28 -15.70 -7.10
N ASN A 73 -14.91 -15.23 -8.17
CA ASN A 73 -14.80 -13.83 -8.61
C ASN A 73 -15.60 -12.83 -7.75
N THR A 74 -16.07 -13.21 -6.57
CA THR A 74 -17.00 -12.40 -5.76
C THR A 74 -16.77 -12.60 -4.27
N TYR A 75 -16.80 -11.51 -3.51
CA TYR A 75 -16.85 -11.56 -2.05
C TYR A 75 -18.23 -11.99 -1.56
N SER A 76 -18.29 -12.73 -0.46
CA SER A 76 -19.58 -12.98 0.21
C SER A 76 -19.90 -11.97 1.31
N SER A 77 -18.88 -11.28 1.83
CA SER A 77 -19.03 -10.34 2.94
C SER A 77 -17.86 -9.37 2.96
N CYS A 78 -18.15 -8.07 2.97
CA CYS A 78 -17.16 -7.01 3.10
C CYS A 78 -17.66 -5.95 4.05
N GLU A 79 -16.86 -5.57 5.05
CA GLU A 79 -17.25 -4.57 6.04
C GLU A 79 -16.11 -3.60 6.32
N TRP A 80 -16.45 -2.31 6.41
CA TRP A 80 -15.54 -1.29 6.90
C TRP A 80 -15.55 -1.27 8.42
N SER A 81 -14.38 -1.15 9.03
CA SER A 81 -14.26 -0.82 10.43
C SER A 81 -14.67 0.64 10.69
N GLY A 82 -14.89 0.97 11.97
CA GLY A 82 -14.74 2.36 12.42
C GLY A 82 -13.29 2.83 12.33
N TRP A 83 -13.03 4.08 12.72
CA TRP A 83 -11.66 4.55 12.94
C TRP A 83 -10.98 3.68 14.00
N THR A 84 -9.83 3.12 13.67
CA THR A 84 -9.12 2.15 14.52
C THR A 84 -8.17 2.83 15.50
N ASN A 85 -7.97 4.13 15.35
CA ASN A 85 -7.15 4.96 16.23
C ASN A 85 -7.62 6.40 16.20
N ASP A 86 -7.34 7.12 17.28
CA ASP A 86 -7.32 8.58 17.30
C ASP A 86 -5.98 9.11 16.75
N PHE A 87 -5.92 10.41 16.48
CA PHE A 87 -4.64 11.07 16.15
C PHE A 87 -3.66 10.97 17.33
N ASP A 88 -2.37 10.92 17.04
CA ASP A 88 -1.23 10.63 17.93
C ASP A 88 -1.27 9.26 18.62
N ALA A 89 -2.35 8.49 18.46
CA ALA A 89 -2.47 7.14 18.98
C ALA A 89 -2.00 6.10 17.96
N GLY A 90 -1.47 4.98 18.47
CA GLY A 90 -1.19 3.81 17.65
C GLY A 90 -2.46 3.16 17.12
N ALA A 91 -2.37 2.50 15.97
CA ALA A 91 -3.43 1.65 15.45
C ALA A 91 -3.07 0.18 15.69
N PHE A 92 -4.00 -0.61 16.20
CA PHE A 92 -3.93 -2.06 16.17
C PHE A 92 -5.27 -2.60 15.70
N TYR A 93 -5.29 -3.20 14.52
CA TYR A 93 -6.51 -3.72 13.94
C TYR A 93 -6.28 -5.08 13.29
N LEU A 94 -7.15 -6.03 13.61
CA LEU A 94 -7.22 -7.35 13.01
C LEU A 94 -8.61 -7.53 12.43
N CYS A 95 -8.68 -7.92 11.17
CA CYS A 95 -9.94 -8.24 10.51
C CYS A 95 -10.70 -9.37 11.24
N PRO A 96 -12.04 -9.38 11.16
CA PRO A 96 -12.85 -10.48 11.67
C PRO A 96 -12.40 -11.85 11.14
N PRO A 97 -12.74 -12.96 11.82
CA PRO A 97 -12.35 -14.30 11.40
C PRO A 97 -12.70 -14.57 9.94
N ASN A 98 -11.78 -15.22 9.21
CA ASN A 98 -11.95 -15.58 7.79
C ASN A 98 -12.19 -14.38 6.86
N THR A 99 -11.61 -13.23 7.20
CA THR A 99 -11.56 -12.07 6.32
C THR A 99 -10.14 -11.48 6.31
N ALA A 100 -9.83 -10.69 5.30
CA ALA A 100 -8.55 -10.01 5.16
C ALA A 100 -8.75 -8.59 4.59
N ILE A 101 -7.73 -7.75 4.70
CA ILE A 101 -7.80 -6.36 4.26
C ILE A 101 -7.97 -6.31 2.74
N ALA A 102 -9.01 -5.63 2.29
CA ALA A 102 -9.32 -5.35 0.90
C ALA A 102 -9.47 -3.84 0.63
N GLY A 103 -9.30 -3.00 1.65
CA GLY A 103 -9.37 -1.55 1.50
C GLY A 103 -8.83 -0.84 2.73
N LEU A 104 -8.40 0.40 2.53
CA LEU A 104 -7.82 1.27 3.54
C LEU A 104 -8.31 2.68 3.30
N ALA A 105 -8.80 3.32 4.37
CA ALA A 105 -9.09 4.73 4.37
C ALA A 105 -8.34 5.42 5.51
N SER A 106 -7.86 6.63 5.24
CA SER A 106 -7.08 7.39 6.20
C SER A 106 -7.31 8.88 6.05
N GLU A 107 -7.34 9.60 7.17
CA GLU A 107 -7.47 11.05 7.22
C GLU A 107 -6.25 11.65 7.91
N HIS A 108 -5.71 12.70 7.31
CA HIS A 108 -4.64 13.52 7.88
C HIS A 108 -5.23 14.69 8.66
N ASN A 109 -4.53 15.12 9.71
CA ASN A 109 -4.88 16.33 10.44
C ASN A 109 -3.64 17.16 10.75
N ASN A 110 -3.60 18.38 10.22
CA ASN A 110 -2.43 19.28 10.33
C ASN A 110 -2.19 19.83 11.75
N TYR A 111 -3.16 19.73 12.68
CA TYR A 111 -2.88 20.10 14.07
C TYR A 111 -2.03 19.03 14.77
N PHE A 112 -2.28 17.76 14.46
CA PHE A 112 -1.53 16.62 14.99
C PHE A 112 -0.33 16.25 14.11
N GLU A 113 -0.36 16.64 12.82
CA GLU A 113 0.57 16.18 11.78
C GLU A 113 0.63 14.64 11.74
N ASP A 114 -0.56 14.06 11.70
CA ASP A 114 -0.75 12.63 11.90
C ASP A 114 -1.98 12.11 11.15
N ARG A 115 -2.02 10.79 10.97
CA ARG A 115 -3.08 10.06 10.29
C ARG A 115 -3.83 9.10 11.20
N ARG A 116 -5.16 9.14 11.13
CA ARG A 116 -6.02 8.04 11.60
C ARG A 116 -6.41 7.11 10.46
N MET A 117 -6.75 5.87 10.79
CA MET A 117 -6.94 4.80 9.80
C MET A 117 -8.21 4.00 10.06
N LYS A 118 -8.81 3.46 9.01
CA LYS A 118 -9.84 2.41 9.06
C LYS A 118 -9.65 1.47 7.88
N PHE A 119 -10.17 0.25 8.00
CA PHE A 119 -9.88 -0.83 7.06
C PHE A 119 -11.16 -1.52 6.61
N LYS A 120 -11.18 -1.93 5.35
CA LYS A 120 -12.23 -2.79 4.79
C LYS A 120 -11.73 -4.22 4.84
N CYS A 121 -12.50 -5.09 5.49
CA CYS A 121 -12.21 -6.52 5.55
C CYS A 121 -13.20 -7.27 4.66
N CYS A 122 -12.70 -8.13 3.78
CA CYS A 122 -13.51 -8.95 2.90
C CYS A 122 -13.21 -10.44 3.09
N GLY A 123 -14.23 -11.26 2.85
CA GLY A 123 -14.20 -12.72 3.00
C GLY A 123 -15.02 -13.45 1.96
N HIS A 124 -14.84 -14.77 1.93
CA HIS A 124 -15.62 -15.74 1.14
C HIS A 124 -15.84 -17.01 1.99
N PRO A 125 -16.90 -17.83 1.80
CA PRO A 125 -17.18 -18.95 2.68
C PRO A 125 -16.05 -20.00 2.73
N ASN A 126 -15.31 -20.15 1.63
CA ASN A 126 -14.19 -21.08 1.54
C ASN A 126 -12.85 -20.47 1.99
N PHE A 127 -12.78 -19.14 2.12
CA PHE A 127 -11.57 -18.50 2.63
C PHE A 127 -11.44 -18.76 4.13
N LYS A 128 -10.30 -19.32 4.54
CA LYS A 128 -9.94 -19.51 5.94
C LYS A 128 -8.56 -18.94 6.18
N VAL A 129 -8.44 -18.06 7.18
CA VAL A 129 -7.15 -17.57 7.65
C VAL A 129 -6.64 -18.47 8.76
N GLY A 130 -5.35 -18.82 8.70
CA GLY A 130 -4.67 -19.63 9.70
C GLY A 130 -4.00 -18.79 10.79
N ALA A 131 -2.94 -19.33 11.39
CA ALA A 131 -2.19 -18.66 12.45
C ALA A 131 -1.47 -17.41 11.92
N CYS A 132 -1.91 -16.24 12.38
CA CYS A 132 -1.37 -14.95 11.96
C CYS A 132 -0.06 -14.60 12.69
N GLN A 133 0.77 -13.82 12.02
CA GLN A 133 2.02 -13.28 12.57
C GLN A 133 2.09 -11.78 12.30
N VAL A 134 2.54 -11.01 13.29
CA VAL A 134 2.91 -9.61 13.08
C VAL A 134 4.29 -9.61 12.41
N THR A 135 4.48 -8.80 11.37
CA THR A 135 5.80 -8.57 10.77
C THR A 135 6.70 -7.81 11.75
N GLY A 136 8.00 -7.70 11.44
CA GLY A 136 8.79 -6.58 11.96
C GLY A 136 8.39 -5.27 11.28
N ASN A 137 8.96 -4.15 11.74
CA ASN A 137 8.70 -2.85 11.14
C ASN A 137 9.01 -2.89 9.65
N ILE A 138 8.04 -2.54 8.82
CA ILE A 138 8.21 -2.49 7.35
C ILE A 138 8.87 -1.17 6.90
N ASN A 139 9.14 -0.27 7.84
CA ASN A 139 9.82 1.00 7.62
C ASN A 139 10.65 1.42 8.84
N SER A 140 11.55 2.37 8.62
CA SER A 140 12.03 3.29 9.67
C SER A 140 11.28 4.62 9.59
N LEU A 141 11.27 5.40 10.68
CA LEU A 141 10.70 6.75 10.66
C LEU A 141 11.36 7.60 9.58
N THR A 142 10.56 8.39 8.88
CA THR A 142 10.90 9.26 7.75
C THR A 142 11.38 8.55 6.48
N TYR A 143 11.42 7.21 6.49
CA TYR A 143 11.74 6.38 5.33
C TYR A 143 10.52 5.66 4.80
N ASP A 144 10.71 5.09 3.61
CA ASP A 144 9.68 4.35 2.90
C ASP A 144 9.23 3.13 3.70
N ALA A 145 7.92 2.91 3.70
CA ALA A 145 7.32 1.62 4.01
C ALA A 145 7.17 0.85 2.71
N ASP A 146 7.68 -0.39 2.68
CA ASP A 146 7.55 -1.28 1.53
C ASP A 146 7.31 -2.70 2.02
N TYR A 147 6.14 -3.24 1.70
CA TYR A 147 5.79 -4.61 2.03
C TYR A 147 4.96 -5.24 0.93
N SER A 148 5.37 -6.43 0.50
CA SER A 148 4.58 -7.29 -0.39
C SER A 148 4.34 -8.65 0.25
N THR A 149 3.08 -9.07 0.25
CA THR A 149 2.66 -10.30 0.91
C THR A 149 3.11 -11.53 0.13
N PRO A 150 3.76 -12.52 0.78
CA PRO A 150 4.13 -13.77 0.14
C PRO A 150 2.94 -14.52 -0.48
N SER A 151 3.20 -15.44 -1.40
CA SER A 151 2.17 -16.35 -1.90
C SER A 151 1.61 -17.22 -0.76
N GLY A 152 0.33 -17.57 -0.83
CA GLY A 152 -0.39 -18.32 0.21
C GLY A 152 -0.63 -17.57 1.53
N LYS A 153 -0.32 -16.27 1.58
CA LYS A 153 -0.58 -15.39 2.73
C LYS A 153 -1.43 -14.18 2.33
N ALA A 154 -2.17 -13.64 3.29
CA ALA A 154 -2.96 -12.43 3.16
C ALA A 154 -2.67 -11.45 4.31
N ILE A 155 -2.77 -10.14 4.04
CA ILE A 155 -2.73 -9.11 5.08
C ILE A 155 -4.09 -9.10 5.76
N ALA A 156 -4.17 -9.60 6.99
CA ALA A 156 -5.40 -9.64 7.77
C ALA A 156 -5.50 -8.49 8.78
N GLY A 157 -4.43 -7.73 8.99
CA GLY A 157 -4.45 -6.65 9.96
C GLY A 157 -3.30 -5.67 9.79
N TRP A 158 -3.37 -4.61 10.57
CA TRP A 158 -2.48 -3.46 10.51
C TRP A 158 -2.10 -3.04 11.92
N VAL A 159 -0.82 -2.73 12.11
CA VAL A 159 -0.30 -2.13 13.33
C VAL A 159 0.50 -0.88 12.96
N SER A 160 0.24 0.23 13.65
CA SER A 160 1.07 1.42 13.54
C SER A 160 1.31 2.08 14.88
N GLU A 161 2.48 2.68 15.05
CA GLU A 161 2.86 3.43 16.25
C GLU A 161 3.32 4.81 15.83
N HIS A 162 2.71 5.86 16.40
CA HIS A 162 3.01 7.25 16.09
C HIS A 162 4.18 7.77 16.94
N PHE A 163 5.01 8.62 16.34
CA PHE A 163 6.16 9.22 16.99
C PHE A 163 6.23 10.74 16.78
N ASN A 164 5.74 11.50 17.78
CA ASN A 164 5.60 12.96 17.74
C ASN A 164 6.90 13.71 17.35
N ALA A 165 8.08 13.22 17.72
CA ALA A 165 9.32 13.94 17.38
C ALA A 165 9.64 13.90 15.88
N LYS A 166 8.96 13.03 15.12
CA LYS A 166 9.06 12.94 13.65
C LYS A 166 7.75 13.20 12.93
N ASN A 167 6.62 13.27 13.65
CA ASN A 167 5.28 13.32 13.07
C ASN A 167 5.11 12.23 12.01
N ASP A 168 5.50 11.01 12.39
CA ASP A 168 5.52 9.86 11.50
C ASP A 168 5.27 8.57 12.28
N ARG A 169 5.00 7.49 11.56
CA ARG A 169 4.61 6.21 12.12
C ARG A 169 5.55 5.07 11.70
N TYR A 170 5.77 4.15 12.63
CA TYR A 170 6.21 2.79 12.29
C TYR A 170 5.00 1.97 11.86
N PHE A 171 5.18 1.09 10.89
CA PHE A 171 4.14 0.20 10.37
C PHE A 171 4.56 -1.26 10.47
N ASN A 172 3.61 -2.12 10.85
CA ASN A 172 3.73 -3.57 10.80
C ASN A 172 2.44 -4.15 10.26
N MET A 173 2.54 -5.28 9.56
CA MET A 173 1.39 -5.98 9.02
C MET A 173 1.08 -7.22 9.86
N ILE A 174 -0.20 -7.52 10.04
CA ILE A 174 -0.63 -8.82 10.57
C ILE A 174 -0.95 -9.71 9.37
N VAL A 175 -0.16 -10.75 9.18
CA VAL A 175 -0.17 -11.57 7.97
C VAL A 175 -0.48 -13.01 8.34
N CYS A 176 -1.45 -13.61 7.66
CA CYS A 176 -1.92 -14.96 7.94
C CYS A 176 -1.76 -15.84 6.71
N PRO A 177 -1.36 -17.11 6.83
CA PRO A 177 -1.57 -18.08 5.77
C PRO A 177 -3.08 -18.22 5.52
N TYR A 178 -3.47 -18.56 4.30
CA TYR A 178 -4.87 -18.83 3.98
C TYR A 178 -5.06 -20.11 3.19
N THR A 179 -6.28 -20.63 3.26
CA THR A 179 -6.81 -21.66 2.36
C THR A 179 -8.10 -21.17 1.73
N THR A 180 -8.45 -21.74 0.58
CA THR A 180 -9.56 -21.35 -0.29
C THR A 180 -10.12 -22.57 -0.99
#